data_AF-A0AAJ1QC48-F1
#
_entry.id   AF-A0AAJ1QC48-F1
#
_cell.length_a   1.000
_cell.length_b   1.000
_cell.length_c   1.000
_cell.angle_alpha   90.00
_cell.angle_beta   90.00
_cell.angle_gamma   90.00
#
_symmetry.space_group_name_H-M   'P 1'
#
loop_
_entity.id
_entity.type
_entity.pdbx_description
1 polymer ?
#
loop_
_entity_poly.entity_id
_entity_poly.type
_entity_poly.pdbx_seq_one_letter_code
_entity_poly.pdbx_strand_id
1 'polypeptide(L)'
;MRNNLSKITHFFILSCAEATLLLEKKLNGELTFGQIIRLKSHLAMCKWCRSYNRKSHLLQEALQKIISSDSEKQTDKPLDTQKLTADIEKKLKNKLS
;
A
#
# COMPACT_ATOMS: atom_id res chain seq x y z
N MET A 1 -37.11 7.00 10.66
CA MET A 1 -37.49 7.35 9.27
C MET A 1 -36.67 6.49 8.31
N ARG A 2 -37.27 5.45 7.74
CA ARG A 2 -36.66 4.64 6.66
C ARG A 2 -36.92 5.37 5.34
N ASN A 3 -35.97 6.18 4.89
CA ASN A 3 -36.11 6.88 3.61
C ASN A 3 -35.69 5.97 2.46
N ASN A 4 -36.59 5.83 1.49
CA ASN A 4 -36.48 5.03 0.28
C ASN A 4 -35.34 5.51 -0.64
N LEU A 5 -34.11 5.11 -0.33
CA LEU A 5 -32.92 5.36 -1.16
C LEU A 5 -32.53 4.13 -1.99
N SER A 6 -33.48 3.25 -2.31
CA SER A 6 -33.19 1.92 -2.87
C SER A 6 -32.93 1.90 -4.40
N LYS A 7 -33.22 2.98 -5.12
CA LYS A 7 -33.17 3.00 -6.60
C LYS A 7 -32.12 3.92 -7.23
N ILE A 8 -31.59 4.91 -6.49
CA ILE A 8 -30.47 5.75 -6.96
C ILE A 8 -29.12 5.10 -6.66
N THR A 9 -29.10 4.24 -5.65
CA THR A 9 -27.94 3.44 -5.23
C THR A 9 -27.38 2.59 -6.35
N HIS A 10 -28.22 2.10 -7.28
CA HIS A 10 -27.78 1.20 -8.34
C HIS A 10 -27.00 1.88 -9.50
N PHE A 11 -27.19 3.19 -9.68
CA PHE A 11 -26.57 3.94 -10.79
C PHE A 11 -25.14 4.44 -10.46
N PHE A 12 -24.81 4.54 -9.16
CA PHE A 12 -23.49 4.92 -8.63
C PHE A 12 -22.86 3.79 -7.81
N ILE A 13 -23.16 2.51 -8.11
CA ILE A 13 -22.57 1.38 -7.38
C ILE A 13 -21.09 1.31 -7.68
N LEU A 14 -20.32 1.95 -6.82
CA LEU A 14 -19.09 1.37 -6.35
C LEU A 14 -19.49 0.46 -5.17
N SER A 15 -19.36 -0.85 -5.32
CA SER A 15 -19.58 -1.77 -4.21
C SER A 15 -18.53 -1.54 -3.11
N CYS A 16 -18.82 -1.98 -1.89
CA CYS A 16 -17.84 -1.86 -0.79
C CYS A 16 -16.51 -2.60 -1.12
N ALA A 17 -16.59 -3.69 -1.89
CA ALA A 17 -15.43 -4.43 -2.38
C ALA A 17 -14.61 -3.60 -3.37
N GLU A 18 -15.26 -3.00 -4.37
CA GLU A 18 -14.58 -2.12 -5.32
C GLU A 18 -14.02 -0.85 -4.66
N ALA A 19 -14.72 -0.32 -3.65
CA ALA A 19 -14.22 0.82 -2.88
C ALA A 19 -12.94 0.48 -2.11
N THR A 20 -12.87 -0.72 -1.56
CA THR A 20 -11.68 -1.26 -0.89
C THR A 20 -10.53 -1.45 -1.88
N LEU A 21 -10.82 -1.99 -3.05
CA LEU A 21 -9.84 -2.16 -4.13
C LEU A 21 -9.30 -0.81 -4.66
N LEU A 22 -10.16 0.20 -4.82
CA LEU A 22 -9.72 1.55 -5.20
C LEU A 22 -8.94 2.24 -4.07
N LEU A 23 -9.24 1.96 -2.81
CA LEU A 23 -8.43 2.45 -1.68
C LEU A 23 -7.02 1.88 -1.74
N GLU A 24 -6.87 0.59 -2.00
CA GLU A 24 -5.58 -0.06 -2.12
C GLU A 24 -4.79 0.45 -3.32
N LYS A 25 -5.43 0.56 -4.50
CA LYS A 25 -4.80 1.17 -5.69
C LYS A 25 -4.35 2.61 -5.45
N LYS A 26 -5.04 3.35 -4.59
CA LYS A 26 -4.68 4.75 -4.26
C LYS A 26 -3.36 4.80 -3.52
N LEU A 27 -3.09 3.81 -2.67
CA LEU A 27 -1.84 3.71 -1.92
C LEU A 27 -0.64 3.46 -2.86
N ASN A 28 -0.87 2.79 -3.99
CA ASN A 28 0.16 2.53 -5.00
C ASN A 28 0.26 3.64 -6.08
N GLY A 29 -0.54 4.71 -5.97
CA GLY A 29 -0.52 5.84 -6.91
C GLY A 29 -1.30 5.64 -8.22
N GLU A 30 -2.12 4.59 -8.34
CA GLU A 30 -2.71 4.17 -9.62
C GLU A 30 -4.14 4.67 -9.86
N LEU A 31 -4.58 5.75 -9.21
CA LEU A 31 -5.98 6.22 -9.31
C LEU A 31 -6.19 7.36 -10.29
N THR A 32 -7.17 7.20 -11.18
CA THR A 32 -7.67 8.27 -12.05
C THR A 32 -8.61 9.23 -11.29
N PHE A 33 -8.71 10.49 -11.73
CA PHE A 33 -9.55 11.52 -11.10
C PHE A 33 -11.03 11.09 -10.94
N GLY A 34 -11.59 10.40 -11.94
CA GLY A 34 -12.97 9.91 -11.88
C GLY A 34 -13.18 8.84 -10.79
N GLN A 35 -12.21 7.95 -10.60
CA GLN A 35 -12.23 6.93 -9.54
C GLN A 35 -12.11 7.58 -8.15
N ILE A 36 -11.33 8.65 -8.02
CA ILE A 36 -11.22 9.40 -6.76
C ILE A 36 -12.57 10.00 -6.37
N ILE A 37 -13.28 10.62 -7.32
CA ILE A 37 -14.59 11.23 -7.05
C ILE A 37 -15.62 10.17 -6.65
N ARG A 38 -15.66 9.04 -7.37
CA ARG A 38 -16.54 7.89 -7.05
C ARG A 38 -16.22 7.28 -5.69
N LEU A 39 -14.94 7.15 -5.36
CA LEU A 39 -14.52 6.63 -4.06
C LEU A 39 -14.91 7.59 -2.93
N LYS A 40 -14.72 8.90 -3.12
CA LYS A 40 -15.11 9.93 -2.13
C LYS A 40 -16.62 9.93 -1.88
N SER A 41 -17.44 9.81 -2.93
CA SER A 41 -18.90 9.73 -2.76
C SER A 41 -19.31 8.45 -2.00
N HIS A 42 -18.68 7.32 -2.27
CA HIS A 42 -18.93 6.08 -1.53
C HIS A 42 -18.56 6.20 -0.05
N LEU A 43 -17.39 6.77 0.28
CA LEU A 43 -16.96 7.01 1.67
C LEU A 43 -17.83 8.03 2.41
N ALA A 44 -18.49 8.94 1.67
CA ALA A 44 -19.47 9.86 2.25
C ALA A 44 -20.70 9.12 2.77
N MET A 45 -21.15 8.08 2.05
CA MET A 45 -22.39 7.35 2.33
C MET A 45 -22.19 6.07 3.16
N CYS A 46 -21.03 5.41 3.05
CA CYS A 46 -20.75 4.15 3.74
C CYS A 46 -19.83 4.36 4.95
N LYS A 47 -20.40 4.27 6.16
CA LYS A 47 -19.64 4.39 7.42
C LYS A 47 -18.57 3.30 7.56
N TRP A 48 -18.83 2.09 7.10
CA TRP A 48 -17.90 0.96 7.19
C TRP A 48 -16.64 1.18 6.36
N CYS A 49 -16.80 1.55 5.09
CA CYS A 49 -15.66 1.87 4.23
C CYS A 49 -14.90 3.10 4.73
N ARG A 50 -15.57 4.09 5.34
CA ARG A 50 -14.90 5.21 6.01
C ARG A 50 -14.01 4.76 7.18
N SER A 51 -14.53 3.88 8.03
CA SER A 51 -13.76 3.31 9.14
C SER A 51 -12.59 2.44 8.64
N TYR A 52 -12.80 1.65 7.59
CA TYR A 52 -11.74 0.87 6.95
C TYR A 52 -10.63 1.78 6.38
N ASN A 53 -10.99 2.81 5.62
CA ASN A 53 -10.04 3.79 5.07
C ASN A 53 -9.15 4.40 6.17
N ARG A 54 -9.72 4.75 7.33
CA ARG A 54 -8.94 5.27 8.46
C ARG A 54 -7.95 4.24 9.00
N LYS A 55 -8.37 2.97 9.16
CA LYS A 55 -7.49 1.88 9.63
C LYS A 55 -6.37 1.59 8.64
N SER A 56 -6.69 1.54 7.34
CA SER A 56 -5.73 1.31 6.27
C SER A 56 -4.68 2.42 6.21
N HIS A 57 -5.07 3.69 6.34
CA HIS A 57 -4.12 4.81 6.37
C HIS A 57 -3.14 4.73 7.55
N LEU A 58 -3.65 4.40 8.75
CA LEU A 58 -2.80 4.24 9.93
C LEU A 58 -1.79 3.11 9.76
N LEU A 59 -2.20 1.97 9.17
CA LEU A 59 -1.29 0.87 8.87
C LEU A 59 -0.21 1.30 7.87
N GLN A 60 -0.59 2.03 6.82
CA GLN A 60 0.34 2.53 5.81
C GLN A 60 1.35 3.52 6.40
N GLU A 61 0.90 4.47 7.23
CA GLU A 61 1.79 5.39 7.95
C GLU A 61 2.73 4.65 8.89
N ALA A 62 2.24 3.63 9.61
CA ALA A 62 3.07 2.82 10.50
C ALA A 62 4.14 2.03 9.72
N LEU A 63 3.75 1.41 8.60
CA LEU A 63 4.67 0.69 7.71
C LEU A 63 5.71 1.63 7.11
N GLN A 64 5.30 2.79 6.60
CA GLN A 64 6.23 3.80 6.08
C GLN A 64 7.20 4.25 7.17
N LYS A 65 6.73 4.51 8.39
CA LYS A 65 7.63 4.87 9.50
C LYS A 65 8.61 3.77 9.83
N ILE A 66 8.20 2.50 9.83
CA ILE A 66 9.12 1.36 10.08
C ILE A 66 10.18 1.33 8.99
N ILE A 67 9.79 1.36 7.71
CA ILE A 67 10.70 1.31 6.57
C ILE A 67 11.65 2.52 6.58
N SER A 68 11.14 3.73 6.81
CA SER A 68 11.94 4.95 6.88
C SER A 68 12.86 4.98 8.11
N SER A 69 12.44 4.42 9.25
CA SER A 69 13.26 4.34 10.45
C SER A 69 14.41 3.33 10.34
N ASP A 70 14.25 2.30 9.49
CA ASP A 70 15.33 1.36 9.16
C ASP A 70 16.30 1.96 8.12
N SER A 71 15.79 2.84 7.24
CA SER A 71 16.58 3.55 6.24
C SER A 71 17.54 4.60 6.82
N GLU A 72 17.35 5.07 8.05
CA GLU A 72 18.31 5.94 8.75
C GLU A 72 19.57 5.18 9.23
N LYS A 73 19.57 3.84 9.14
CA LYS A 73 20.76 2.99 9.40
C LYS A 73 21.39 2.38 8.15
N GLN A 74 20.80 2.54 6.98
CA GLN A 74 21.46 2.24 5.71
C GLN A 74 21.88 3.55 5.04
N THR A 75 23.06 4.02 5.44
CA THR A 75 23.91 4.76 4.53
C THR A 75 23.90 4.04 3.18
N ASP A 76 23.67 4.79 2.10
CA ASP A 76 24.04 4.43 0.74
C ASP A 76 25.51 4.03 0.68
N LYS A 77 25.84 2.83 1.12
CA LYS A 77 27.07 2.17 0.73
C LYS A 77 26.67 1.40 -0.52
N PRO A 78 27.16 1.76 -1.72
CA PRO A 78 26.99 0.87 -2.86
C PRO A 78 27.49 -0.51 -2.39
N LEU A 79 26.61 -1.50 -2.50
CA LEU A 79 26.95 -2.88 -2.20
C LEU A 79 28.12 -3.23 -3.11
N ASP A 80 29.33 -3.16 -2.54
CA ASP A 80 30.58 -3.42 -3.25
C ASP A 80 30.66 -4.94 -3.48
N THR A 81 29.92 -5.38 -4.50
CA THR A 81 29.79 -6.76 -4.96
C THR A 81 31.15 -7.41 -5.21
N GLN A 82 32.20 -6.61 -5.38
CA GLN A 82 33.59 -7.06 -5.57
C GLN A 82 34.22 -7.65 -4.31
N LYS A 83 33.85 -7.18 -3.10
CA LYS A 83 34.41 -7.72 -1.84
C LYS A 83 33.73 -9.03 -1.43
N LEU A 84 32.47 -9.20 -1.79
CA LEU A 84 31.71 -10.42 -1.48
C LEU A 84 32.14 -11.61 -2.35
N THR A 85 32.45 -11.39 -3.63
CA THR A 85 32.96 -12.43 -4.53
C THR A 85 34.36 -12.92 -4.13
N ALA A 86 35.24 -12.01 -3.68
CA ALA A 86 36.59 -12.37 -3.25
C ALA A 86 36.62 -13.26 -1.99
N ASP A 87 35.69 -13.06 -1.05
CA ASP A 87 35.60 -13.88 0.17
C ASP A 87 35.05 -15.28 -0.11
N ILE A 88 34.11 -15.38 -1.07
CA ILE A 88 33.55 -16.65 -1.54
C ILE A 88 34.65 -17.48 -2.24
N GLU A 89 35.47 -16.87 -3.10
CA GLU A 89 36.56 -17.58 -3.79
C GLU A 89 37.62 -18.11 -2.82
N LYS A 90 37.98 -17.34 -1.79
CA LYS A 90 38.93 -17.79 -0.75
C LYS A 90 38.40 -19.00 0.03
N LYS A 91 37.12 -19.00 0.38
CA LYS A 91 36.49 -20.12 1.10
C LYS A 91 36.35 -21.37 0.24
N LEU A 92 36.13 -21.22 -1.07
CA LEU A 92 36.10 -22.35 -2.00
C LEU A 92 37.49 -22.99 -2.16
N LYS A 93 38.55 -22.19 -2.29
CA LYS A 93 39.93 -22.71 -2.40
C LYS A 93 40.40 -23.46 -1.14
N ASN A 94 40.00 -23.00 0.04
CA ASN A 94 40.37 -23.65 1.31
C ASN A 94 39.60 -24.95 1.60
N LYS A 95 38.49 -25.22 0.88
CA LYS A 95 37.72 -26.46 1.00
C LYS A 95 38.05 -27.51 -0.07
N LEU A 96 38.81 -27.12 -1.09
CA LEU A 96 39.26 -28.00 -2.18
C LEU A 96 40.72 -28.42 -2.06
N SER A 97 41.38 -28.06 -0.96
CA SER A 97 42.74 -28.49 -0.60
C SER A 97 42.72 -29.43 0.60
#